data_AF-A0A7V4TGQ8-F1
#
_entry.id   AF-A0A7V4TGQ8-F1
#
_cell.length_a   1.000
_cell.length_b   1.000
_cell.length_c   1.000
_cell.angle_alpha   90.00
_cell.angle_beta   90.00
_cell.angle_gamma   90.00
#
_symmetry.space_group_name_H-M   'P 1'
#
loop_
_entity.id
_entity.type
_entity.pdbx_description
1 polymer ?
#
loop_
_entity_poly.entity_id
_entity_poly.type
_entity_poly.pdbx_seq_one_letter_code
_entity_poly.pdbx_strand_id
1 'polypeptide(L)' 'MELKFTVTPKQLKEKLRRIAKMDSPPAVFLWGKPGIGKTQIVYQVGEEVGKPVKVMILSLMDPTELK' A
#
# COMPACT_ATOMS: atom_id res chain seq x y z
N MET A 1 -0.25 23.78 -8.10
CA MET A 1 0.24 23.43 -6.75
C MET A 1 1.08 22.17 -6.86
N GLU A 2 2.40 22.28 -6.76
CA GLU A 2 3.29 21.13 -6.76
C GLU A 2 3.23 20.49 -5.35
N LEU A 3 2.38 19.48 -5.20
CA LEU A 3 2.30 18.71 -3.96
C LEU A 3 3.60 17.90 -3.80
N LYS A 4 4.63 18.48 -3.17
CA LYS A 4 5.85 17.76 -2.79
C LYS A 4 5.62 16.88 -1.55
N PHE A 5 4.68 15.93 -1.66
CA PHE A 5 4.56 14.82 -0.71
C PHE A 5 5.59 13.74 -1.05
N THR A 6 6.87 14.08 -0.91
CA THR A 6 7.93 13.08 -1.03
C THR A 6 8.11 12.42 0.33
N VAL A 7 7.82 11.12 0.42
CA VAL A 7 8.13 10.30 1.59
C VAL A 7 9.31 9.39 1.27
N THR A 8 10.22 9.25 2.21
CA THR A 8 11.27 8.23 2.09
C THR A 8 10.69 6.83 2.31
N PRO A 9 11.33 5.75 1.81
CA PRO A 9 10.88 4.38 2.06
C PRO A 9 10.72 4.05 3.55
N LYS A 10 11.60 4.59 4.41
CA LYS A 10 11.53 4.43 5.87
C LYS A 10 10.26 5.07 6.44
N GLN A 11 10.00 6.33 6.09
CA GLN A 11 8.80 7.05 6.53
C GLN A 11 7.52 6.38 6.03
N LEU A 12 7.54 5.85 4.80
CA LEU A 12 6.41 5.10 4.25
C LEU A 12 6.12 3.84 5.07
N LYS A 13 7.14 3.02 5.36
CA LYS A 13 6.99 1.82 6.21
C LYS A 13 6.43 2.16 7.59
N GLU A 14 6.97 3.20 8.24
CA GLU A 14 6.49 3.64 9.56
C GLU A 14 5.01 4.04 9.53
N LYS A 15 4.59 4.81 8.52
CA LYS A 15 3.18 5.21 8.33
C LYS A 15 2.28 4.00 8.08
N LEU A 16 2.68 3.10 7.18
CA LEU A 16 1.91 1.89 6.87
C LEU A 16 1.76 0.96 8.07
N ARG A 17 2.81 0.78 8.89
CA ARG A 17 2.71 0.03 10.15
C ARG A 17 1.69 0.61 11.10
N ARG A 18 1.68 1.94 11.25
CA ARG A 18 0.71 2.63 12.12
C ARG A 18 -0.71 2.44 11.60
N ILE A 19 -0.92 2.63 10.30
CA ILE A 19 -2.23 2.44 9.64
C ILE A 19 -2.70 0.99 9.78
N ALA A 20 -1.83 0.02 9.53
CA ALA A 20 -2.17 -1.40 9.61
C ALA A 20 -2.61 -1.85 11.02
N LYS A 21 -2.25 -1.11 12.07
CA LYS A 21 -2.65 -1.39 13.47
C LYS A 21 -3.90 -0.63 13.93
N MET A 22 -4.47 0.24 13.10
CA MET A 22 -5.71 0.96 13.44
C MET A 22 -6.91 0.01 13.34
N ASP A 23 -7.89 0.18 14.22
CA ASP A 23 -9.16 -0.56 14.16
C ASP A 23 -9.97 -0.19 12.91
N SER A 24 -9.91 1.08 12.50
CA SER A 24 -10.54 1.61 11.29
C SER A 24 -9.51 2.35 10.41
N PRO A 25 -8.69 1.63 9.62
CA PRO A 25 -7.63 2.22 8.84
C PRO A 25 -8.17 3.02 7.64
N PRO A 26 -7.60 4.20 7.32
CA PRO A 26 -7.96 4.92 6.10
C PRO A 26 -7.44 4.20 4.85
N ALA A 27 -8.09 4.42 3.71
CA ALA A 27 -7.54 4.05 2.41
C ALA A 27 -6.29 4.91 2.10
N VAL A 28 -5.24 4.27 1.57
CA VAL A 28 -3.96 4.91 1.27
C VAL A 28 -3.63 4.72 -0.20
N PHE A 29 -3.31 5.81 -0.89
CA PHE A 29 -2.82 5.78 -2.26
C PHE A 29 -1.30 5.94 -2.30
N LEU A 30 -0.59 5.00 -2.93
CA LEU A 30 0.86 5.03 -3.11
C LEU A 30 1.20 5.32 -4.57
N TRP A 31 1.83 6.47 -4.84
CA TRP A 31 2.18 6.88 -6.20
C TRP A 31 3.68 6.85 -6.49
N GLY A 32 4.08 7.15 -7.73
CA GLY A 32 5.47 7.41 -8.14
C GLY A 32 5.94 6.47 -9.25
N LYS A 33 7.21 6.59 -9.66
CA LYS A 33 7.79 5.81 -10.78
C LYS A 33 7.58 4.29 -10.65
N PRO A 34 7.43 3.56 -11.78
CA PRO A 34 7.39 2.10 -11.79
C PRO A 34 8.70 1.52 -11.25
N GLY A 35 8.65 0.33 -10.65
CA GLY A 35 9.84 -0.38 -10.15
C GLY A 35 10.45 0.14 -8.85
N ILE A 36 9.93 1.22 -8.23
CA ILE A 36 10.49 1.80 -6.99
C ILE A 36 10.24 0.96 -5.72
N GLY A 37 9.59 -0.21 -5.84
CA GLY A 37 9.34 -1.11 -4.71
C GLY A 37 8.07 -0.83 -3.89
N LYS A 38 7.04 -0.18 -4.45
CA LYS A 38 5.76 0.10 -3.73
C LYS A 38 5.12 -1.18 -3.21
N THR A 39 4.93 -2.16 -4.08
CA THR A 39 4.34 -3.46 -3.76
C THR A 39 5.17 -4.21 -2.72
N GLN A 40 6.50 -4.19 -2.86
CA GLN A 40 7.42 -4.85 -1.94
C GLN A 40 7.29 -4.28 -0.51
N ILE A 41 7.16 -2.96 -0.37
CA ILE A 41 6.97 -2.33 0.95
C ILE A 41 5.67 -2.79 1.60
N VAL A 42 4.58 -2.94 0.84
CA VAL A 42 3.29 -3.43 1.38
C VAL A 42 3.42 -4.86 1.89
N TYR A 43 4.08 -5.75 1.13
CA TYR A 43 4.35 -7.12 1.57
C TYR A 43 5.19 -7.16 2.86
N GLN A 44 6.30 -6.41 2.90
CA GLN A 44 7.16 -6.35 4.08
C GLN A 44 6.40 -5.87 5.33
N VAL A 45 5.57 -4.82 5.19
CA VAL A 45 4.76 -4.35 6.32
C VAL A 45 3.71 -5.38 6.73
N GLY A 46 3.07 -6.06 5.77
CA GLY A 46 2.11 -7.13 6.04
C GLY A 46 2.71 -8.29 6.83
N GLU A 47 3.88 -8.77 6.41
CA GLU A 47 4.65 -9.79 7.12
C GLU A 47 5.01 -9.33 8.54
N GLU A 48 5.56 -8.12 8.69
CA GLU A 48 5.97 -7.57 9.98
C GLU A 48 4.82 -7.41 10.99
N VAL A 49 3.59 -7.16 10.52
CA VAL A 49 2.41 -7.02 11.40
C VAL A 49 1.54 -8.28 11.45
N GLY A 50 1.95 -9.37 10.79
CA GLY A 50 1.20 -10.62 10.73
C GLY A 50 -0.15 -10.52 10.03
N LYS A 51 -0.28 -9.63 9.03
CA LYS A 51 -1.51 -9.47 8.23
C LYS A 51 -1.33 -10.00 6.80
N PRO A 52 -2.27 -10.81 6.28
CA PRO A 52 -2.20 -11.28 4.90
C PRO A 52 -2.35 -10.12 3.91
N VAL A 53 -1.54 -10.14 2.85
CA VAL A 53 -1.59 -9.16 1.77
C VAL A 53 -2.25 -9.80 0.54
N LYS A 54 -3.36 -9.21 0.09
CA LYS A 54 -4.04 -9.61 -1.14
C LYS A 54 -3.78 -8.55 -2.21
N VAL A 55 -3.28 -8.98 -3.37
CA VAL A 55 -3.08 -8.10 -4.53
C VAL A 55 -4.26 -8.26 -5.48
N MET A 56 -4.82 -7.13 -5.90
CA MET A 56 -5.87 -7.07 -6.92
C MET A 56 -5.41 -6.10 -8.01
N ILE A 57 -5.30 -6.61 -9.23
CA ILE A 57 -5.01 -5.80 -10.42
C ILE A 57 -6.33 -5.68 -11.18
N LEU A 58 -7.02 -4.55 -11.01
CA LEU A 58 -8.37 -4.37 -11.54
C LEU A 58 -8.47 -4.58 -13.05
N SER A 59 -7.42 -4.28 -13.82
CA SER A 59 -7.40 -4.52 -15.26
C SER A 59 -7.32 -5.99 -15.67
N LEU A 60 -6.98 -6.89 -14.74
CA LEU A 60 -6.90 -8.33 -14.96
C LEU A 60 -8.08 -9.08 -14.34
N MET A 61 -8.97 -8.38 -13.65
CA MET A 61 -10.14 -8.96 -13.03
C MET A 61 -11.27 -9.05 -14.05
N ASP A 62 -11.98 -10.17 -14.08
CA ASP A 62 -13.21 -10.25 -14.85
C ASP A 62 -14.22 -9.26 -14.22
N PRO A 63 -14.87 -8.39 -15.01
CA PRO A 63 -15.80 -7.39 -14.47
C PRO A 63 -16.95 -8.00 -13.67
N THR A 64 -17.25 -9.28 -13.86
CA THR A 64 -18.28 -10.02 -13.10
C THR A 64 -17.80 -10.52 -11.73
N GLU A 65 -16.49 -10.50 -11.46
CA GLU A 65 -15.90 -10.88 -10.16
C GLU A 65 -15.88 -9.74 -9.14
N LEU A 66 -16.22 -8.51 -9.56
CA LEU A 66 -16.44 -7.38 -8.67
C LEU A 66 -17.78 -7.57 -7.92
N LYS A 67 -17.73 -8.11 -6.70
CA LYS A 67 -18.87 -8.20 -5.76
C LYS A 67 -18.70 -7.25 -4.58
#